data_AF-A0A0G1CY60-F1
#
_entry.id   AF-A0A0G1CY60-F1
#
_cell.length_a   1.000
_cell.length_b   1.000
_cell.length_c   1.000
_cell.angle_alpha   90.00
_cell.angle_beta   90.00
_cell.angle_gamma   90.00
#
_symmetry.space_group_name_H-M   'P 1'
#
loop_
_entity.id
_entity.type
_entity.pdbx_description
1 polymer ?
#
loop_
_entity_poly.entity_id
_entity_poly.type
_entity_poly.pdbx_seq_one_letter_code
_entity_poly.pdbx_strand_id
1 'polypeptide(L)'
;MRSKRKRKSSKSVEWLDAPDIAKRSLKLITELKMDWILYERLFFYRSTDSKARAYARTWGLPALWQRSLGIEPGYIIEVLAEHFDKLDKRNQDKVILHELTHIPHNFSGALVPHTHRKKGSFRKKLDELVLRYFENFD
;
A
#
# COMPACT_ATOMS: atom_id res chain seq x y z
N MET A 1 10.49 45.79 8.90
CA MET A 1 9.81 44.78 9.73
C MET A 1 9.36 43.61 8.86
N ARG A 2 9.95 42.41 9.00
CA ARG A 2 9.43 41.20 8.35
C ARG A 2 8.22 40.70 9.15
N SER A 3 7.03 40.76 8.53
CA SER A 3 5.80 40.20 9.10
C SER A 3 6.01 38.73 9.48
N LYS A 4 5.86 38.40 10.77
CA LYS A 4 5.85 37.01 11.25
C LYS A 4 4.60 36.35 10.67
N ARG A 5 4.78 35.60 9.58
CA ARG A 5 3.73 34.75 8.99
C ARG A 5 3.19 33.85 10.10
N LYS A 6 1.90 33.99 10.47
CA LYS A 6 1.23 33.10 11.43
C LYS A 6 1.46 31.66 10.96
N ARG A 7 2.15 30.84 11.78
CA ARG A 7 2.26 29.40 11.55
C ARG A 7 0.84 28.84 11.56
N LYS A 8 0.33 28.38 10.42
CA LYS A 8 -0.90 27.57 10.38
C LYS A 8 -0.68 26.41 11.35
N SER A 9 -1.61 26.23 12.30
CA SER A 9 -1.67 25.03 13.15
C SER A 9 -1.55 23.81 12.25
N SER A 10 -0.53 22.99 12.45
CA SER A 10 -0.41 21.75 11.69
C SER A 10 -1.41 20.76 12.29
N LYS A 11 -2.50 20.49 11.57
CA LYS A 11 -3.33 19.34 11.87
C LYS A 11 -2.45 18.08 11.89
N SER A 12 -2.67 17.22 12.88
CA SER A 12 -2.03 15.90 12.97
C SER A 12 -2.62 14.97 11.92
N VAL A 13 -1.81 14.01 11.46
CA VAL A 13 -2.33 12.94 10.60
C VAL A 13 -3.29 12.08 11.42
N GLU A 14 -4.44 11.77 10.84
CA GLU A 14 -5.42 10.83 11.39
C GLU A 14 -5.47 9.59 10.49
N TRP A 15 -5.69 8.42 11.09
CA TRP A 15 -5.85 7.14 10.39
C TRP A 15 -7.21 6.55 10.72
N LEU A 16 -7.98 6.23 9.68
CA LEU A 16 -9.29 5.59 9.79
C LEU A 16 -9.26 4.25 9.05
N ASP A 17 -10.03 3.27 9.52
CA ASP A 17 -10.18 2.00 8.82
C ASP A 17 -10.71 2.22 7.39
N ALA A 18 -10.17 1.46 6.44
CA ALA A 18 -10.52 1.58 5.02
C ALA A 18 -11.14 0.27 4.49
N PRO A 19 -12.40 -0.05 4.87
CA PRO A 19 -13.05 -1.31 4.48
C PRO A 19 -13.29 -1.41 2.96
N ASP A 20 -13.43 -0.28 2.27
CA ASP A 20 -13.54 -0.25 0.81
C ASP A 20 -12.24 -0.69 0.13
N ILE A 21 -11.09 -0.28 0.69
CA ILE A 21 -9.77 -0.72 0.24
C ILE A 21 -9.56 -2.19 0.59
N ALA A 22 -9.93 -2.62 1.79
CA ALA A 22 -9.84 -4.02 2.20
C ALA A 22 -10.60 -4.96 1.25
N LYS A 23 -11.86 -4.63 0.92
CA LYS A 23 -12.68 -5.39 -0.03
C LYS A 23 -12.05 -5.44 -1.42
N ARG A 24 -11.48 -4.31 -1.86
CA ARG A 24 -10.88 -4.20 -3.19
C ARG A 24 -9.57 -4.96 -3.31
N SER A 25 -8.72 -4.89 -2.29
CA SER A 25 -7.50 -5.69 -2.19
C SER A 25 -7.82 -7.18 -2.18
N LEU A 26 -8.87 -7.62 -1.47
CA LEU A 26 -9.29 -9.02 -1.48
C LEU A 26 -9.65 -9.50 -2.89
N LYS A 27 -10.42 -8.70 -3.65
CA LYS A 27 -10.76 -8.99 -5.05
C LYS A 27 -9.49 -9.19 -5.89
N LEU A 28 -8.58 -8.21 -5.84
CA LEU A 28 -7.33 -8.21 -6.61
C LEU A 28 -6.45 -9.43 -6.27
N ILE A 29 -6.25 -9.72 -4.98
CA ILE A 29 -5.47 -10.86 -4.49
C ILE A 29 -6.05 -12.18 -5.01
N THR A 30 -7.38 -12.32 -4.95
CA THR A 30 -8.09 -13.55 -5.34
C THR A 30 -8.01 -13.78 -6.86
N GLU A 31 -8.31 -12.76 -7.67
CA GLU A 31 -8.34 -12.88 -9.13
C GLU A 31 -6.94 -13.09 -9.74
N LEU A 32 -5.93 -12.44 -9.15
CA LEU A 32 -4.54 -12.60 -9.56
C LEU A 32 -3.87 -13.84 -8.94
N LYS A 33 -4.55 -14.57 -8.04
CA LYS A 33 -4.02 -15.76 -7.36
C LYS A 33 -2.69 -15.46 -6.66
N MET A 34 -2.68 -14.41 -5.84
CA MET A 34 -1.50 -14.00 -5.08
C MET A 34 -1.35 -14.86 -3.81
N ASP A 35 -1.14 -16.16 -3.99
CA ASP A 35 -1.23 -17.18 -2.91
C ASP A 35 -0.21 -17.00 -1.78
N TRP A 36 0.83 -16.18 -1.96
CA TRP A 36 1.80 -15.85 -0.93
C TRP A 36 1.35 -14.77 0.05
N ILE A 37 0.22 -14.11 -0.22
CA ILE A 37 -0.33 -13.05 0.63
C ILE A 37 -1.33 -13.67 1.61
N LEU A 38 -1.02 -13.55 2.90
CA LEU A 38 -1.93 -13.89 4.00
C LEU A 38 -2.85 -12.70 4.26
N TYR A 39 -4.06 -12.72 3.68
CA TYR A 39 -4.99 -11.59 3.72
C TYR A 39 -5.39 -11.19 5.15
N GLU A 40 -5.53 -12.16 6.05
CA GLU A 40 -5.85 -11.97 7.46
C GLU A 40 -4.75 -11.23 8.24
N ARG A 41 -3.56 -11.08 7.64
CA ARG A 41 -2.43 -10.30 8.18
C ARG A 41 -2.23 -8.97 7.44
N LEU A 42 -3.20 -8.55 6.63
CA LEU A 42 -3.26 -7.23 6.03
C LEU A 42 -4.24 -6.32 6.77
N PHE A 43 -3.80 -5.09 7.01
CA PHE A 43 -4.58 -4.04 7.66
C PHE A 43 -4.68 -2.83 6.73
N PHE A 44 -5.85 -2.20 6.67
CA PHE A 44 -6.14 -1.18 5.65
C PHE A 44 -6.57 0.11 6.32
N TYR A 45 -5.80 1.17 6.07
CA TYR A 45 -6.06 2.49 6.63
C TYR A 45 -6.14 3.55 5.55
N ARG A 46 -6.95 4.57 5.81
CA ARG A 46 -6.99 5.81 5.07
C ARG A 46 -6.50 6.93 5.97
N SER A 47 -5.49 7.66 5.52
CA SER A 47 -4.96 8.80 6.27
C SER A 47 -5.46 10.13 5.71
N THR A 48 -5.68 11.11 6.59
CA THR A 48 -5.97 12.51 6.26
C THR A 48 -4.97 13.47 6.89
N ASP A 49 -4.91 14.69 6.38
CA ASP A 49 -3.97 15.76 6.74
C ASP A 49 -2.49 15.39 6.54
N SER A 50 -2.21 14.42 5.64
CA SER A 50 -0.85 14.01 5.30
C SER A 50 -0.14 15.02 4.39
N LYS A 51 1.11 15.38 4.74
CA LYS A 51 1.96 16.24 3.91
C LYS A 51 2.75 15.46 2.85
N ALA A 52 2.66 14.14 2.85
CA ALA A 52 3.37 13.31 1.89
C ALA A 52 2.80 13.49 0.47
N ARG A 53 3.66 13.27 -0.53
CA ARG A 53 3.32 13.33 -1.96
C ARG A 53 3.20 11.93 -2.55
N ALA A 54 2.49 11.05 -1.85
CA ALA A 54 2.26 9.66 -2.25
C ALA A 54 0.76 9.41 -2.36
N TYR A 55 0.37 8.44 -3.19
CA TYR A 55 -1.03 7.98 -3.25
C TYR A 55 -1.32 6.96 -2.16
N ALA A 56 -0.39 6.05 -1.91
CA ALA A 56 -0.49 5.03 -0.89
C ALA A 56 0.90 4.67 -0.34
N ARG A 57 0.93 3.85 0.71
CA ARG A 57 2.13 3.31 1.35
C ARG A 57 1.87 1.89 1.84
N THR A 58 2.92 1.07 1.79
CA THR A 58 2.96 -0.24 2.41
C THR A 58 3.93 -0.22 3.58
N TRP A 59 3.48 -0.73 4.72
CA TRP A 59 4.29 -0.89 5.91
C TRP A 59 4.40 -2.37 6.23
N GLY A 60 5.61 -2.89 6.36
CA GLY A 60 5.84 -4.24 6.86
C GLY A 60 6.17 -4.22 8.34
N LEU A 61 5.62 -5.17 9.11
CA LEU A 61 5.95 -5.33 10.52
C LEU A 61 7.40 -5.81 10.66
N PRO A 62 8.33 -5.04 11.27
CA PRO A 62 9.74 -5.43 11.29
C PRO A 62 10.00 -6.71 12.13
N ALA A 63 10.96 -7.53 11.69
CA ALA A 63 11.28 -8.82 12.33
C ALA A 63 11.63 -8.72 13.83
N LEU A 64 12.24 -7.62 14.26
CA LEU A 64 12.55 -7.40 15.68
C LEU A 64 11.28 -7.21 16.53
N TRP A 65 10.25 -6.55 15.99
CA TRP A 65 8.95 -6.41 16.65
C TRP A 65 8.21 -7.74 16.70
N GLN A 66 8.21 -8.49 15.60
CA GLN A 66 7.66 -9.84 15.54
C GLN A 66 8.23 -10.74 16.63
N ARG A 67 9.58 -10.82 16.72
CA ARG A 67 10.28 -11.63 17.73
C ARG A 67 10.00 -11.15 19.16
N SER A 68 10.02 -9.84 19.40
CA SER A 68 9.83 -9.29 20.74
C SER A 68 8.41 -9.49 21.27
N LEU A 69 7.40 -9.47 20.39
CA LEU A 69 5.99 -9.60 20.75
C LEU A 69 5.45 -11.03 20.58
N GLY A 70 6.21 -11.93 19.96
CA GLY A 70 5.74 -13.30 19.66
C GLY A 70 4.61 -13.33 18.65
N ILE A 71 4.63 -12.44 17.66
CA ILE A 71 3.59 -12.32 16.64
C ILE A 71 4.15 -12.57 15.24
N GLU A 72 3.31 -13.11 14.37
CA GLU A 72 3.64 -13.34 12.97
C GLU A 72 3.86 -12.04 12.18
N PRO A 73 4.48 -12.08 11.00
CA PRO A 73 4.53 -10.93 10.10
C PRO A 73 3.14 -10.36 9.77
N GLY A 74 3.09 -9.08 9.44
CA GLY A 74 1.86 -8.41 9.00
C GLY A 74 2.19 -7.14 8.23
N TYR A 75 1.21 -6.66 7.47
CA TYR A 75 1.39 -5.49 6.61
C TYR A 75 0.23 -4.52 6.72
N ILE A 76 0.54 -3.22 6.67
CA ILE A 76 -0.46 -2.17 6.55
C ILE A 76 -0.42 -1.61 5.13
N ILE A 77 -1.57 -1.52 4.49
CA ILE A 77 -1.78 -0.77 3.25
C ILE A 77 -2.51 0.52 3.63
N GLU A 78 -1.84 1.64 3.45
CA GLU A 78 -2.35 2.96 3.79
C GLU A 78 -2.59 3.76 2.51
N VAL A 79 -3.82 4.25 2.29
CA VAL A 79 -4.12 5.20 1.20
C VAL A 79 -4.19 6.63 1.75
N LEU A 80 -3.63 7.59 1.01
CA LEU A 80 -3.61 9.00 1.40
C LEU A 80 -4.77 9.71 0.70
N ALA A 81 -5.79 10.10 1.47
CA ALA A 81 -7.05 10.61 0.94
C ALA A 81 -6.86 11.84 0.02
N GLU A 82 -5.87 12.70 0.31
CA GLU A 82 -5.58 13.90 -0.47
C GLU A 82 -5.23 13.62 -1.93
N HIS A 83 -4.73 12.43 -2.22
CA HIS A 83 -4.25 12.04 -3.55
C HIS A 83 -4.99 10.84 -4.10
N PHE A 84 -5.18 9.78 -3.30
CA PHE A 84 -5.79 8.52 -3.73
C PHE A 84 -7.26 8.67 -4.12
N ASP A 85 -8.04 9.43 -3.35
CA ASP A 85 -9.49 9.53 -3.56
C ASP A 85 -9.84 10.32 -4.83
N LYS A 86 -8.88 11.06 -5.39
CA LYS A 86 -9.02 11.79 -6.66
C LYS A 86 -8.81 10.90 -7.89
N LEU A 87 -8.29 9.68 -7.70
CA LEU A 87 -8.05 8.75 -8.79
C LEU A 87 -9.36 8.07 -9.22
N ASP A 88 -9.47 7.82 -10.52
CA ASP A 88 -10.50 6.90 -11.02
C ASP A 88 -10.26 5.47 -10.51
N LYS A 89 -11.29 4.62 -10.65
CA LYS A 89 -11.23 3.24 -10.18
C LYS A 89 -10.04 2.49 -10.77
N ARG A 90 -9.80 2.59 -12.07
CA ARG A 90 -8.71 1.87 -12.74
C ARG A 90 -7.34 2.24 -12.16
N ASN A 91 -7.10 3.51 -11.89
CA ASN A 91 -5.85 4.01 -11.33
C ASN A 91 -5.73 3.70 -9.83
N GLN A 92 -6.84 3.66 -9.09
CA GLN A 92 -6.85 3.14 -7.71
C GLN A 92 -6.39 1.68 -7.66
N ASP A 93 -6.87 0.82 -8.56
CA ASP A 93 -6.44 -0.59 -8.60
C ASP A 93 -4.95 -0.72 -8.88
N LYS A 94 -4.40 0.07 -9.81
CA LYS A 94 -2.95 0.10 -10.08
C LYS A 94 -2.15 0.49 -8.84
N VAL A 95 -2.61 1.48 -8.08
CA VAL A 95 -1.95 1.90 -6.83
C VAL A 95 -2.03 0.81 -5.78
N ILE A 96 -3.19 0.17 -5.59
CA ILE A 96 -3.32 -0.95 -4.65
C ILE A 96 -2.39 -2.12 -5.05
N LEU A 97 -2.33 -2.47 -6.34
CA LEU A 97 -1.42 -3.50 -6.84
C LEU A 97 0.05 -3.13 -6.65
N HIS A 98 0.40 -1.85 -6.80
CA HIS A 98 1.75 -1.36 -6.49
C HIS A 98 2.11 -1.65 -5.04
N GLU A 99 1.23 -1.28 -4.11
CA GLU A 99 1.43 -1.53 -2.68
C GLU A 99 1.54 -3.03 -2.37
N LEU A 100 0.62 -3.85 -2.90
CA LEU A 100 0.68 -5.31 -2.72
C LEU A 100 1.97 -5.94 -3.30
N THR A 101 2.52 -5.39 -4.38
CA THR A 101 3.77 -5.87 -4.99
C THR A 101 4.98 -5.63 -4.09
N HIS A 102 4.90 -4.71 -3.12
CA HIS A 102 5.95 -4.53 -2.11
C HIS A 102 6.02 -5.70 -1.11
N ILE A 103 4.98 -6.53 -1.02
CA ILE A 103 4.96 -7.69 -0.12
C ILE A 103 5.77 -8.84 -0.75
N PRO A 104 6.88 -9.28 -0.12
CA PRO A 104 7.70 -10.37 -0.62
C PRO A 104 6.96 -11.72 -0.56
N HIS A 105 7.34 -12.65 -1.43
CA HIS A 105 6.70 -13.98 -1.51
C HIS A 105 6.91 -14.86 -0.27
N ASN A 106 7.88 -14.53 0.58
CA ASN A 106 8.08 -15.21 1.86
C ASN A 106 7.29 -14.59 3.02
N PHE A 107 6.50 -13.55 2.75
CA PHE A 107 5.66 -12.83 3.72
C PHE A 107 6.39 -12.41 5.01
N SER A 108 7.68 -12.10 4.94
CA SER A 108 8.56 -11.97 6.12
C SER A 108 8.36 -10.72 7.00
N GLY A 109 7.51 -9.78 6.60
CA GLY A 109 7.41 -8.43 7.19
C GLY A 109 8.41 -7.42 6.62
N ALA A 110 9.31 -7.85 5.72
CA ALA A 110 10.16 -6.96 4.93
C ALA A 110 9.41 -6.38 3.72
N LEU A 111 9.98 -5.35 3.08
CA LEU A 111 9.44 -4.74 1.86
C LEU A 111 10.40 -4.96 0.68
N VAL A 112 9.84 -5.35 -0.48
CA VAL A 112 10.57 -5.42 -1.75
C VAL A 112 10.83 -3.99 -2.23
N PRO A 113 12.09 -3.56 -2.45
CA PRO A 113 12.36 -2.19 -2.90
C PRO A 113 11.89 -1.96 -4.34
N HIS A 114 11.49 -0.73 -4.62
CA HIS A 114 11.13 -0.29 -5.96
C HIS A 114 12.36 -0.26 -6.87
N THR A 115 12.61 -1.36 -7.59
CA THR A 115 13.78 -1.54 -8.45
C THR A 115 13.39 -1.42 -9.93
N HIS A 116 14.24 -0.76 -10.72
CA HIS A 116 13.97 -0.50 -12.14
C HIS A 116 14.83 -1.30 -13.13
N ARG A 117 16.02 -1.78 -12.73
CA ARG A 117 17.10 -2.10 -13.70
C ARG A 117 17.52 -3.58 -13.80
N LYS A 118 16.83 -4.52 -13.16
CA LYS A 118 17.22 -5.95 -13.18
C LYS A 118 16.11 -6.85 -13.74
N LYS A 119 16.50 -7.99 -14.32
CA LYS A 119 15.56 -9.04 -14.75
C LYS A 119 14.77 -9.52 -13.51
N GLY A 120 13.44 -9.50 -13.59
CA GLY A 120 12.56 -9.75 -12.44
C GLY A 120 12.36 -8.54 -11.49
N SER A 121 12.63 -7.33 -11.97
CA SER A 121 12.43 -6.08 -11.21
C SER A 121 10.99 -5.89 -10.74
N PHE A 122 10.83 -5.11 -9.68
CA PHE A 122 9.54 -4.71 -9.13
C PHE A 122 8.59 -4.21 -10.21
N ARG A 123 9.07 -3.31 -11.07
CA ARG A 123 8.27 -2.72 -12.14
C ARG A 123 7.73 -3.76 -13.11
N LYS A 124 8.57 -4.73 -13.53
CA LYS A 124 8.16 -5.78 -14.47
C LYS A 124 7.05 -6.65 -13.86
N LYS A 125 7.18 -7.01 -12.58
CA LYS A 125 6.14 -7.78 -11.86
C LYS A 125 4.84 -6.99 -11.74
N LEU A 126 4.92 -5.70 -11.39
CA LEU A 126 3.75 -4.84 -11.31
C LEU A 126 3.06 -4.72 -12.68
N ASP A 127 3.81 -4.46 -13.75
CA ASP A 127 3.29 -4.33 -15.10
C ASP A 127 2.59 -5.64 -15.54
N GLU A 128 3.17 -6.81 -15.25
CA GLU A 128 2.58 -8.13 -15.52
C GLU A 128 1.26 -8.34 -14.76
N LEU A 129 1.20 -7.99 -13.47
CA LEU A 129 -0.02 -8.10 -12.66
C LEU A 129 -1.11 -7.15 -13.17
N VAL A 130 -0.74 -5.92 -13.48
CA VAL A 130 -1.64 -4.88 -14.00
C VAL A 130 -2.23 -5.29 -15.35
N LEU A 131 -1.41 -5.80 -16.27
CA LEU A 131 -1.89 -6.30 -17.56
C LEU A 131 -2.84 -7.48 -17.37
N ARG A 132 -2.44 -8.49 -16.57
CA ARG A 132 -3.28 -9.65 -16.30
C ARG A 132 -4.62 -9.27 -15.67
N TYR A 133 -4.66 -8.27 -14.78
CA TYR A 133 -5.90 -7.80 -14.19
C TYR A 133 -6.83 -7.17 -15.24
N PHE A 134 -6.32 -6.20 -16.00
CA PHE A 134 -7.13 -5.43 -16.95
C PHE A 134 -7.52 -6.19 -18.21
N GLU A 135 -6.80 -7.24 -18.58
CA GLU A 135 -7.18 -8.08 -19.73
C GLU A 135 -8.24 -9.14 -19.38
N ASN A 136 -8.39 -9.52 -18.10
CA ASN A 136 -9.19 -10.68 -17.72
C ASN A 136 -10.32 -10.37 -16.73
N PHE A 137 -10.31 -9.24 -16.00
CA PHE A 137 -11.18 -9.03 -14.83
C PHE A 137 -11.75 -7.60 -14.64
N ASP A 138 -11.42 -6.65 -15.52
CA ASP A 138 -11.92 -5.25 -15.47
C ASP A 138 -13.15 -5.04 -16.37
#